data_AF-A0A0D2EAF2-F1
#
_entry.id   AF-A0A0D2EAF2-F1
#
_cell.length_a   1.000
_cell.length_b   1.000
_cell.length_c   1.000
_cell.angle_alpha   90.00
_cell.angle_beta   90.00
_cell.angle_gamma   90.00
#
_symmetry.space_group_name_H-M   'P 1'
#
loop_
_entity.id
_entity.type
_entity.pdbx_description
1 polymer ?
#
loop_
_entity_poly.entity_id
_entity_poly.type
_entity_poly.pdbx_seq_one_letter_code
_entity_poly.pdbx_strand_id
1 'polypeptide(L)'
;MSLNPSSSNSYTATLESLLPPSCPHHVLSLPVSPCKPHVPSHTISDLSVHPVLESGLHILNMDLPAAHFLLRHMQAAPAWEAMYLHGLLHRIEGDLDNTRAWYGDVKESAAFKWVWGGMNSERDGSSNKMTSSEEAFQSAMSFLDGLEVYKNSLLPAKAASHRRPSGKDVPVEAELADVSLREIRRLLSFCEEKFGIDSVGDASDVWVSMSEKHADKANQMISGGEGWRVF
;
A
#
# COMPACT_ATOMS: atom_id res chain seq x y z
N MET A 1 -11.64 8.90 44.44
CA MET A 1 -11.64 7.92 43.34
C MET A 1 -11.24 8.68 42.09
N SER A 2 -9.94 8.65 41.75
CA SER A 2 -9.44 9.28 40.53
C SER A 2 -9.76 8.36 39.35
N LEU A 3 -10.55 8.85 38.40
CA LEU A 3 -10.71 8.20 37.11
C LEU A 3 -9.37 8.33 36.38
N ASN A 4 -8.70 7.19 36.15
CA ASN A 4 -7.62 7.11 35.19
C ASN A 4 -8.20 7.51 33.82
N PRO A 5 -7.61 8.47 33.09
CA PRO A 5 -7.87 8.56 31.67
C PRO A 5 -7.21 7.33 31.07
N SER A 6 -8.00 6.30 30.77
CA SER A 6 -7.57 5.28 29.82
C SER A 6 -7.14 6.05 28.57
N SER A 7 -5.87 5.98 28.19
CA SER A 7 -5.47 6.36 26.84
C SER A 7 -6.21 5.41 25.92
N SER A 8 -7.39 5.83 25.47
CA SER A 8 -8.18 5.09 24.50
C SER A 8 -7.32 5.03 23.25
N ASN A 9 -6.71 3.87 23.02
CA ASN A 9 -5.95 3.60 21.81
C ASN A 9 -6.98 3.59 20.68
N SER A 10 -7.13 4.73 20.01
CA SER A 10 -8.10 4.91 18.93
C SER A 10 -7.42 4.72 17.59
N TYR A 11 -8.20 4.34 16.58
CA TYR A 11 -7.74 4.27 15.20
C TYR A 11 -7.04 5.57 14.78
N THR A 12 -7.67 6.73 15.03
CA THR A 12 -7.14 8.05 14.65
C THR A 12 -5.81 8.36 15.34
N ALA A 13 -5.70 8.12 16.65
CA ALA A 13 -4.46 8.37 17.38
C ALA A 13 -3.32 7.45 16.89
N THR A 14 -3.64 6.19 16.58
CA THR A 14 -2.69 5.24 16.03
C THR A 14 -2.23 5.70 14.65
N LEU A 15 -3.15 6.06 13.75
CA LEU A 15 -2.83 6.55 12.42
C LEU A 15 -1.96 7.82 12.46
N GLU A 16 -2.30 8.79 13.30
CA GLU A 16 -1.51 10.02 13.48
C GLU A 16 -0.09 9.74 14.00
N SER A 17 0.07 8.73 14.85
CA SER A 17 1.39 8.33 15.36
C SER A 17 2.27 7.66 14.30
N LEU A 18 1.66 7.03 13.29
CA LEU A 18 2.34 6.33 12.19
C LEU A 18 2.59 7.20 10.95
N LEU A 19 2.12 8.45 10.96
CA LEU A 19 2.30 9.39 9.86
C LEU A 19 3.34 10.48 10.20
N PRO A 20 3.95 11.13 9.19
CA PRO A 20 4.78 12.31 9.43
C PRO A 20 3.97 13.45 10.08
N PRO A 21 4.57 14.22 11.01
CA PRO A 21 5.98 14.20 11.41
C PRO A 21 6.34 13.18 12.51
N SER A 22 5.35 12.47 13.09
CA SER A 22 5.56 11.52 14.19
C SER A 22 6.46 10.35 13.78
N CYS A 23 6.25 9.85 12.57
CA CYS A 23 6.99 8.73 12.00
C CYS A 23 7.45 9.06 10.58
N PRO A 24 8.69 8.74 10.19
CA PRO A 24 9.14 8.91 8.81
C PRO A 24 8.34 8.01 7.87
N HIS A 25 8.00 8.54 6.69
CA HIS A 25 7.38 7.75 5.62
C HIS A 25 8.46 7.10 4.77
N HIS A 26 8.42 5.78 4.64
CA HIS A 26 9.37 5.02 3.83
C HIS A 26 8.78 4.67 2.46
N VAL A 27 9.45 5.09 1.40
CA VAL A 27 9.03 4.79 0.02
C VAL A 27 9.32 3.34 -0.35
N LEU A 28 10.48 2.85 0.10
CA LEU A 28 10.97 1.48 -0.04
C LEU A 28 11.54 1.05 1.31
N SER A 29 11.47 -0.23 1.61
CA SER A 29 12.17 -0.87 2.74
C SER A 29 13.64 -1.18 2.40
N LEU A 30 14.04 -1.04 1.13
CA LEU A 30 15.43 -1.26 0.72
C LEU A 30 16.37 -0.17 1.26
N PRO A 31 17.65 -0.51 1.52
CA PRO A 31 18.26 -1.83 1.40
C PRO A 31 18.01 -2.74 2.63
N VAL A 32 17.29 -2.27 3.64
CA VAL A 32 17.11 -2.97 4.94
C VAL A 32 15.72 -3.62 5.00
N SER A 33 15.61 -4.83 4.46
CA SER A 33 14.38 -5.63 4.55
C SER A 33 14.60 -6.91 5.37
N PRO A 34 13.71 -7.25 6.32
CA PRO A 34 12.55 -6.47 6.77
C PRO A 34 12.97 -5.29 7.67
N CYS A 35 12.23 -4.18 7.57
CA CYS A 35 12.35 -3.06 8.50
C CYS A 35 11.80 -3.45 9.89
N LYS A 36 12.36 -2.87 10.96
CA LYS A 36 11.80 -3.04 12.30
C LYS A 36 10.51 -2.21 12.40
N PRO A 37 9.39 -2.77 12.91
CA PRO A 37 8.17 -2.01 13.11
C PRO A 37 8.35 -0.79 14.03
N HIS A 38 7.61 0.28 13.77
CA HIS A 38 7.67 1.52 14.55
C HIS A 38 7.03 1.35 15.94
N VAL A 39 5.93 0.61 16.01
CA VAL A 39 5.22 0.21 17.25
C VAL A 39 4.99 -1.30 17.27
N PRO A 40 4.76 -1.90 18.45
CA PRO A 40 4.38 -3.31 18.55
C PRO A 40 3.09 -3.61 17.77
N SER A 41 3.02 -4.76 17.10
CA SER A 41 1.88 -5.15 16.27
C SER A 41 0.54 -5.13 17.02
N HIS A 42 0.53 -5.46 18.31
CA HIS A 42 -0.69 -5.45 19.13
C HIS A 42 -1.30 -4.04 19.29
N THR A 43 -0.49 -2.98 19.20
CA THR A 43 -1.00 -1.60 19.21
C THR A 43 -1.98 -1.35 18.07
N ILE A 44 -1.83 -2.08 16.96
CA ILE A 44 -2.71 -2.02 15.78
C ILE A 44 -3.81 -3.08 15.87
N SER A 45 -3.47 -4.35 16.14
CA SER A 45 -4.47 -5.43 16.16
C SER A 45 -5.52 -5.27 17.28
N ASP A 46 -5.14 -4.65 18.42
CA ASP A 46 -6.07 -4.39 19.53
C ASP A 46 -7.16 -3.36 19.16
N LEU A 47 -6.99 -2.60 18.06
CA LEU A 47 -8.04 -1.72 17.54
C LEU A 47 -9.23 -2.52 16.99
N SER A 48 -8.98 -3.76 16.54
CA SER A 48 -9.97 -4.63 15.91
C SER A 48 -10.77 -3.93 14.81
N VAL A 49 -10.11 -3.10 13.99
CA VAL A 49 -10.76 -2.42 12.84
C VAL A 49 -10.92 -3.38 11.67
N HIS A 50 -11.58 -2.93 10.60
CA HIS A 50 -11.71 -3.71 9.38
C HIS A 50 -10.31 -4.19 8.87
N PRO A 51 -10.15 -5.47 8.46
CA PRO A 51 -8.83 -6.04 8.13
C PRO A 51 -8.03 -5.28 7.05
N VAL A 52 -8.72 -4.60 6.14
CA VAL A 52 -8.10 -3.72 5.13
C VAL A 52 -7.44 -2.50 5.79
N LEU A 53 -8.12 -1.87 6.75
CA LEU A 53 -7.57 -0.74 7.51
C LEU A 53 -6.40 -1.19 8.39
N GLU A 54 -6.56 -2.33 9.08
CA GLU A 54 -5.49 -2.95 9.87
C GLU A 54 -4.24 -3.22 9.02
N SER A 55 -4.42 -3.78 7.83
CA SER A 55 -3.32 -4.02 6.88
C SER A 55 -2.61 -2.73 6.48
N GLY A 56 -3.35 -1.65 6.21
CA GLY A 56 -2.79 -0.35 5.87
C GLY A 56 -2.01 0.28 7.04
N LEU A 57 -2.49 0.11 8.27
CA LEU A 57 -1.76 0.52 9.48
C LEU A 57 -0.47 -0.29 9.65
N HIS A 58 -0.48 -1.60 9.43
CA HIS A 58 0.73 -2.41 9.47
C HIS A 58 1.75 -2.02 8.40
N ILE A 59 1.29 -1.62 7.20
CA ILE A 59 2.17 -1.07 6.16
C ILE A 59 2.83 0.23 6.64
N LEU A 60 2.05 1.19 7.16
CA LEU A 60 2.61 2.43 7.74
C LEU A 60 3.55 2.16 8.92
N ASN A 61 3.29 1.10 9.67
CA ASN A 61 4.12 0.65 10.79
C ASN A 61 5.42 -0.04 10.34
N MET A 62 5.63 -0.27 9.04
CA MET A 62 6.70 -1.11 8.50
C MET A 62 6.67 -2.56 9.01
N ASP A 63 5.51 -3.02 9.48
CA ASP A 63 5.22 -4.40 9.87
C ASP A 63 4.68 -5.18 8.67
N LEU A 64 5.50 -5.26 7.63
CA LEU A 64 5.16 -5.88 6.34
C LEU A 64 4.71 -7.35 6.49
N PRO A 65 5.29 -8.18 7.38
CA PRO A 65 4.81 -9.54 7.59
C PRO A 65 3.37 -9.62 8.12
N ALA A 66 2.98 -8.74 9.05
CA ALA A 66 1.60 -8.69 9.55
C ALA A 66 0.62 -8.23 8.45
N ALA A 67 1.01 -7.23 7.65
CA ALA A 67 0.23 -6.81 6.49
C ALA A 67 0.04 -7.95 5.47
N HIS A 68 1.12 -8.66 5.10
CA HIS A 68 1.06 -9.85 4.23
C HIS A 68 0.10 -10.91 4.77
N PHE A 69 0.21 -11.20 6.08
CA PHE A 69 -0.63 -12.19 6.73
C PHE A 69 -2.12 -11.87 6.59
N LEU A 70 -2.53 -10.62 6.71
CA LEU A 70 -3.92 -10.21 6.55
C LEU A 70 -4.33 -10.24 5.07
N LEU A 71 -3.56 -9.57 4.22
CA LEU A 71 -3.90 -9.36 2.81
C LEU A 71 -4.00 -10.66 2.01
N ARG A 72 -3.28 -11.72 2.40
CA ARG A 72 -3.38 -13.02 1.73
C ARG A 72 -4.76 -13.68 1.81
N HIS A 73 -5.60 -13.25 2.74
CA HIS A 73 -6.98 -13.73 2.88
C HIS A 73 -7.99 -12.89 2.09
N MET A 74 -7.51 -11.89 1.33
CA MET A 74 -8.33 -10.91 0.59
C MET A 74 -7.71 -10.57 -0.78
N GLN A 75 -7.18 -11.58 -1.49
CA GLN A 75 -6.40 -11.41 -2.73
C GLN A 75 -7.23 -11.43 -4.02
N ALA A 76 -8.55 -11.47 -3.92
CA ALA A 76 -9.43 -11.61 -5.08
C ALA A 76 -10.66 -10.70 -4.98
N ALA A 77 -11.26 -10.44 -6.14
CA ALA A 77 -12.54 -9.76 -6.22
C ALA A 77 -13.57 -10.47 -5.30
N PRO A 78 -14.40 -9.71 -4.56
CA PRO A 78 -14.58 -8.27 -4.64
C PRO A 78 -13.69 -7.43 -3.70
N ALA A 79 -12.62 -7.99 -3.11
CA ALA A 79 -11.75 -7.31 -2.14
C ALA A 79 -10.72 -6.37 -2.79
N TRP A 80 -11.19 -5.44 -3.64
CA TRP A 80 -10.34 -4.57 -4.45
C TRP A 80 -9.38 -3.70 -3.65
N GLU A 81 -9.80 -3.21 -2.47
CA GLU A 81 -8.94 -2.39 -1.60
C GLU A 81 -7.78 -3.20 -1.02
N ALA A 82 -8.02 -4.45 -0.65
CA ALA A 82 -6.98 -5.36 -0.18
C ALA A 82 -6.03 -5.75 -1.31
N MET A 83 -6.56 -6.06 -2.51
CA MET A 83 -5.73 -6.32 -3.69
C MET A 83 -4.82 -5.12 -4.01
N TYR A 84 -5.34 -3.89 -3.86
CA TYR A 84 -4.54 -2.68 -4.04
C TYR A 84 -3.46 -2.54 -2.96
N LEU A 85 -3.82 -2.70 -1.68
CA LEU A 85 -2.83 -2.70 -0.59
C LEU A 85 -1.75 -3.78 -0.77
N HIS A 86 -2.08 -4.92 -1.38
CA HIS A 86 -1.11 -5.97 -1.70
C HIS A 86 -0.08 -5.50 -2.74
N GLY A 87 -0.53 -4.81 -3.79
CA GLY A 87 0.38 -4.17 -4.75
C GLY A 87 1.27 -3.10 -4.10
N LEU A 88 0.70 -2.28 -3.21
CA LEU A 88 1.42 -1.25 -2.45
C LEU A 88 2.46 -1.87 -1.48
N LEU A 89 2.13 -2.99 -0.84
CA LEU A 89 3.03 -3.75 0.01
C LEU A 89 4.26 -4.23 -0.77
N HIS A 90 4.06 -4.89 -1.91
CA HIS A 90 5.16 -5.29 -2.80
C HIS A 90 5.97 -4.09 -3.32
N ARG A 91 5.34 -2.93 -3.50
CA ARG A 91 6.04 -1.70 -3.90
C ARG A 91 7.07 -1.31 -2.85
N ILE A 92 6.66 -1.30 -1.58
CA ILE A 92 7.53 -0.98 -0.44
C ILE A 92 8.64 -2.04 -0.29
N GLU A 93 8.37 -3.30 -0.62
CA GLU A 93 9.39 -4.36 -0.66
C GLU A 93 10.39 -4.20 -1.82
N GLY A 94 10.05 -3.38 -2.81
CA GLY A 94 10.85 -3.14 -4.01
C GLY A 94 10.56 -4.11 -5.16
N ASP A 95 9.53 -4.95 -5.05
CA ASP A 95 9.04 -5.83 -6.12
C ASP A 95 8.07 -5.07 -7.04
N LEU A 96 8.65 -4.16 -7.84
CA LEU A 96 7.89 -3.23 -8.70
C LEU A 96 7.16 -3.94 -9.85
N ASP A 97 7.67 -5.08 -10.33
CA ASP A 97 7.00 -5.85 -11.38
C ASP A 97 5.67 -6.43 -10.87
N ASN A 98 5.68 -6.98 -9.65
CA ASN A 98 4.49 -7.50 -9.02
C ASN A 98 3.52 -6.37 -8.63
N THR A 99 4.02 -5.22 -8.16
CA THR A 99 3.21 -4.01 -7.99
C THR A 99 2.47 -3.63 -9.27
N ARG A 100 3.15 -3.62 -10.43
CA ARG A 100 2.53 -3.29 -11.72
C ARG A 100 1.40 -4.24 -12.08
N ALA A 101 1.59 -5.54 -11.85
CA ALA A 101 0.56 -6.54 -12.07
C ALA A 101 -0.68 -6.28 -11.21
N TRP A 102 -0.49 -6.08 -9.89
CA TRP A 102 -1.57 -5.75 -8.98
C TRP A 102 -2.29 -4.45 -9.35
N TYR A 103 -1.55 -3.40 -9.71
CA TYR A 103 -2.13 -2.12 -10.11
C TYR A 103 -2.95 -2.29 -11.40
N GLY A 104 -2.50 -3.13 -12.32
CA GLY A 104 -3.25 -3.51 -13.52
C GLY A 104 -4.57 -4.22 -13.19
N ASP A 105 -4.55 -5.15 -12.22
CA ASP A 105 -5.73 -5.89 -11.78
C ASP A 105 -6.78 -4.98 -11.13
N VAL A 106 -6.36 -3.94 -10.40
CA VAL A 106 -7.27 -3.04 -9.67
C VAL A 106 -7.56 -1.71 -10.36
N LYS A 107 -6.97 -1.43 -11.54
CA LYS A 107 -7.05 -0.08 -12.16
C LYS A 107 -8.48 0.42 -12.39
N GLU A 108 -9.41 -0.50 -12.65
CA GLU A 108 -10.82 -0.17 -12.88
C GLU A 108 -11.64 0.03 -11.59
N SER A 109 -11.09 -0.33 -10.43
CA SER A 109 -11.76 -0.21 -9.14
C SER A 109 -12.00 1.24 -8.73
N ALA A 110 -13.03 1.46 -7.90
CA ALA A 110 -13.31 2.77 -7.33
C ALA A 110 -12.14 3.29 -6.47
N ALA A 111 -11.51 2.41 -5.69
CA ALA A 111 -10.37 2.75 -4.85
C ALA A 111 -9.18 3.26 -5.66
N PHE A 112 -8.82 2.57 -6.75
CA PHE A 112 -7.69 2.98 -7.58
C PHE A 112 -7.94 4.33 -8.27
N LYS A 113 -9.15 4.52 -8.84
CA LYS A 113 -9.58 5.79 -9.43
C LYS A 113 -9.63 6.92 -8.41
N TRP A 114 -10.05 6.63 -7.18
CA TRP A 114 -10.05 7.61 -6.09
C TRP A 114 -8.65 8.07 -5.73
N VAL A 115 -7.68 7.17 -5.67
CA VAL A 115 -6.30 7.47 -5.26
C VAL A 115 -5.52 8.19 -6.35
N TRP A 116 -5.62 7.72 -7.59
CA TRP A 116 -4.80 8.24 -8.69
C TRP A 116 -5.53 9.29 -9.55
N GLY A 117 -6.86 9.38 -9.45
CA GLY A 117 -7.64 10.42 -10.09
C GLY A 117 -7.23 11.81 -9.56
N GLY A 118 -6.80 12.69 -10.47
CA GLY A 118 -6.33 14.04 -10.11
C GLY A 118 -5.09 14.08 -9.21
N MET A 119 -4.31 13.00 -9.08
CA MET A 119 -3.10 12.97 -8.24
C MET A 119 -2.06 14.05 -8.59
N ASN A 120 -2.00 14.43 -9.88
CA ASN A 120 -1.09 15.47 -10.37
C ASN A 120 -1.73 16.87 -10.42
N SER A 121 -2.99 17.00 -10.00
CA SER A 121 -3.76 18.25 -10.06
C SER A 121 -3.61 19.05 -8.78
N GLU A 122 -2.38 19.36 -8.37
CA GLU A 122 -2.15 20.33 -7.30
C GLU A 122 -2.09 21.74 -7.88
N ARG A 123 -3.24 22.47 -7.92
CA ARG A 123 -3.29 23.95 -7.77
C ARG A 123 -4.60 24.67 -8.04
N ASP A 124 -5.68 24.04 -8.51
CA ASP A 124 -6.87 24.83 -8.86
C ASP A 124 -8.16 24.27 -8.31
N GLY A 125 -8.80 25.07 -7.45
CA GLY A 125 -10.14 24.85 -6.95
C GLY A 125 -11.19 25.11 -8.03
N SER A 126 -11.12 24.37 -9.14
CA SER A 126 -12.19 24.28 -10.14
C SER A 126 -11.81 23.32 -11.26
N SER A 127 -12.29 22.09 -11.18
CA SER A 127 -13.17 21.50 -12.18
C SER A 127 -13.27 20.00 -11.92
N ASN A 128 -14.50 19.52 -11.89
CA ASN A 128 -14.89 18.13 -11.66
C ASN A 128 -14.57 17.29 -12.91
N LYS A 129 -13.31 17.32 -13.39
CA LYS A 129 -12.89 16.47 -14.50
C LYS A 129 -12.68 15.08 -13.93
N MET A 130 -13.69 14.24 -14.12
CA MET A 130 -13.62 12.81 -13.81
C MET A 130 -12.43 12.25 -14.57
N THR A 131 -11.33 12.02 -13.84
CA THR A 131 -10.10 11.47 -14.42
C THR A 131 -10.41 10.07 -14.92
N SER A 132 -10.05 9.76 -16.16
CA SER A 132 -10.32 8.43 -16.70
C SER A 132 -9.49 7.37 -15.97
N SER A 133 -9.98 6.12 -15.97
CA SER A 133 -9.23 4.97 -15.43
C SER A 133 -7.81 4.90 -16.00
N GLU A 134 -7.69 5.16 -17.30
CA GLU A 134 -6.42 5.08 -18.01
C GLU A 134 -5.47 6.21 -17.59
N GLU A 135 -5.94 7.46 -17.47
CA GLU A 135 -5.11 8.58 -16.96
C GLU A 135 -4.60 8.30 -15.52
N ALA A 136 -5.46 7.75 -14.67
CA ALA A 136 -5.09 7.35 -13.31
C ALA A 136 -4.02 6.23 -13.32
N PHE A 137 -4.21 5.21 -14.16
CA PHE A 137 -3.26 4.11 -14.32
C PHE A 137 -1.90 4.58 -14.86
N GLN A 138 -1.89 5.43 -15.87
CA GLN A 138 -0.65 6.00 -16.43
C GLN A 138 0.12 6.85 -15.41
N SER A 139 -0.60 7.58 -14.54
CA SER A 139 0.02 8.33 -13.44
C SER A 139 0.70 7.40 -12.45
N ALA A 140 0.05 6.30 -12.07
CA ALA A 140 0.63 5.28 -11.20
C ALA A 140 1.86 4.61 -11.84
N MET A 141 1.79 4.26 -13.13
CA MET A 141 2.93 3.64 -13.84
C MET A 141 4.13 4.58 -13.94
N SER A 142 3.89 5.87 -14.22
CA SER A 142 4.95 6.89 -14.26
C SER A 142 5.64 7.05 -12.90
N PHE A 143 4.87 6.97 -11.81
CA PHE A 143 5.42 6.95 -10.46
C PHE A 143 6.29 5.71 -10.21
N LEU A 144 5.83 4.51 -10.58
CA LEU A 144 6.62 3.28 -10.44
C LEU A 144 7.89 3.31 -11.29
N ASP A 145 7.88 3.94 -12.46
CA ASP A 145 9.08 4.14 -13.29
C ASP A 145 10.12 5.03 -12.57
N GLY A 146 9.65 6.11 -11.91
CA GLY A 146 10.49 6.93 -11.05
C GLY A 146 11.08 6.14 -9.87
N LEU A 147 10.27 5.28 -9.24
CA LEU A 147 10.74 4.39 -8.16
C LEU A 147 11.78 3.38 -8.65
N GLU A 148 11.64 2.83 -9.85
CA GLU A 148 12.61 1.90 -10.45
C GLU A 148 13.98 2.57 -10.59
N VAL A 149 14.01 3.82 -11.09
CA VAL A 149 15.24 4.61 -11.21
C VAL A 149 15.87 4.86 -9.84
N TYR A 150 15.05 5.26 -8.86
CA TYR A 150 15.52 5.50 -7.48
C TYR A 150 16.05 4.22 -6.82
N LYS A 151 15.29 3.11 -6.86
CA LYS A 151 15.71 1.79 -6.36
C LYS A 151 17.06 1.37 -6.94
N ASN A 152 17.24 1.50 -8.25
CA ASN A 152 18.50 1.15 -8.92
C ASN A 152 19.67 2.05 -8.49
N SER A 153 19.40 3.29 -8.06
CA SER A 153 20.42 4.19 -7.52
C SER A 153 20.91 3.79 -6.12
N LEU A 154 20.08 3.08 -5.34
CA LEU A 154 20.42 2.59 -4.00
C LEU A 154 21.36 1.37 -4.02
N LEU A 155 21.44 0.65 -5.15
CA LEU A 155 22.25 -0.56 -5.27
C LEU A 155 23.75 -0.24 -5.50
N PRO A 156 24.67 -0.98 -4.86
CA PRO A 156 26.11 -0.80 -5.09
C PRO A 156 26.50 -1.04 -6.56
N ALA A 157 27.45 -0.26 -7.06
CA ALA A 157 27.88 -0.22 -8.48
C ALA A 157 28.31 -1.57 -9.10
N LYS A 158 28.51 -2.64 -8.31
CA LYS A 158 28.88 -3.97 -8.80
C LYS A 158 27.70 -4.80 -9.34
N ALA A 159 26.45 -4.40 -9.07
CA ALA A 159 25.26 -5.09 -9.58
C ALA A 159 24.63 -4.41 -10.83
N ALA A 160 24.99 -3.16 -11.12
CA ALA A 160 24.42 -2.39 -12.22
C ALA A 160 25.19 -2.66 -13.54
N SER A 161 24.88 -3.76 -14.22
CA SER A 161 25.42 -4.08 -15.55
C SER A 161 24.89 -3.18 -16.68
N HIS A 162 23.94 -2.29 -16.41
CA HIS A 162 23.34 -1.41 -17.42
C HIS A 162 23.43 0.05 -16.98
N ARG A 163 23.71 0.93 -17.95
CA ARG A 163 23.97 2.38 -17.83
C ARG A 163 23.45 3.01 -16.53
N ARG A 164 24.36 3.51 -15.68
CA ARG A 164 23.98 4.36 -14.55
C ARG A 164 23.25 5.61 -15.07
N PRO A 165 22.08 5.96 -14.54
CA PRO A 165 21.48 7.28 -14.76
C PRO A 165 22.48 8.35 -14.34
N SER A 166 22.54 9.46 -15.06
CA SER A 166 23.33 10.60 -14.58
C SER A 166 22.70 11.10 -13.28
N GLY A 167 23.47 11.70 -12.37
CA GLY A 167 22.93 12.20 -11.10
C GLY A 167 21.84 13.28 -11.23
N LYS A 168 21.58 13.77 -12.46
CA LYS A 168 20.48 14.68 -12.79
C LYS A 168 19.17 13.97 -13.15
N ASP A 169 19.21 12.66 -13.41
CA ASP A 169 18.06 11.87 -13.87
C ASP A 169 17.42 11.04 -12.73
N VAL A 170 18.01 11.04 -11.53
CA VAL A 170 17.46 10.33 -10.36
C VAL A 170 16.40 11.23 -9.72
N PRO A 171 15.14 10.79 -9.61
CA PRO A 171 14.11 11.56 -8.91
C PRO A 171 14.54 11.84 -7.47
N VAL A 172 14.18 13.02 -6.96
CA VAL A 172 14.47 13.37 -5.57
C VAL A 172 13.62 12.48 -4.66
N GLU A 173 14.24 11.76 -3.74
CA GLU A 173 13.55 10.84 -2.81
C GLU A 173 12.36 11.50 -2.12
N ALA A 174 12.49 12.77 -1.74
CA ALA A 174 11.42 13.53 -1.10
C ALA A 174 10.16 13.68 -1.99
N GLU A 175 10.31 13.80 -3.31
CA GLU A 175 9.17 13.88 -4.24
C GLU A 175 8.47 12.52 -4.36
N LEU A 176 9.25 11.44 -4.43
CA LEU A 176 8.71 10.07 -4.43
C LEU A 176 8.04 9.74 -3.09
N ALA A 177 8.59 10.22 -1.98
CA ALA A 177 8.02 10.10 -0.64
C ALA A 177 6.70 10.83 -0.51
N ASP A 178 6.60 12.03 -1.04
CA ASP A 178 5.37 12.80 -1.06
C ASP A 178 4.26 12.11 -1.87
N VAL A 179 4.57 11.63 -3.09
CA VAL A 179 3.61 10.84 -3.90
C VAL A 179 3.21 9.56 -3.19
N SER A 180 4.17 8.79 -2.67
CA SER A 180 3.91 7.54 -1.93
C SER A 180 3.06 7.77 -0.69
N LEU A 181 3.25 8.88 0.02
CA LEU A 181 2.50 9.22 1.22
C LEU A 181 1.08 9.64 0.87
N ARG A 182 0.90 10.44 -0.20
CA ARG A 182 -0.43 10.77 -0.73
C ARG A 182 -1.18 9.52 -1.16
N GLU A 183 -0.52 8.56 -1.80
CA GLU A 183 -1.13 7.30 -2.24
C GLU A 183 -1.77 6.54 -1.07
N ILE A 184 -0.99 6.22 -0.03
CA ILE A 184 -1.49 5.45 1.11
C ILE A 184 -2.53 6.24 1.91
N ARG A 185 -2.37 7.55 2.07
CA ARG A 185 -3.37 8.41 2.75
C ARG A 185 -4.71 8.44 2.02
N ARG A 186 -4.70 8.59 0.70
CA ARG A 186 -5.93 8.59 -0.10
C ARG A 186 -6.60 7.22 -0.09
N LEU A 187 -5.82 6.14 -0.10
CA LEU A 187 -6.35 4.78 -0.03
C LEU A 187 -6.98 4.49 1.33
N LEU A 188 -6.31 4.87 2.42
CA LEU A 188 -6.86 4.76 3.77
C LEU A 188 -8.13 5.60 3.92
N SER A 189 -8.13 6.86 3.48
CA SER A 189 -9.33 7.72 3.51
C SER A 189 -10.50 7.11 2.74
N PHE A 190 -10.27 6.51 1.56
CA PHE A 190 -11.32 5.76 0.85
C PHE A 190 -11.83 4.56 1.65
N CYS A 191 -10.94 3.82 2.29
CA CYS A 191 -11.31 2.66 3.12
C CYS A 191 -12.05 3.08 4.39
N GLU A 192 -11.69 4.21 5.00
CA GLU A 192 -12.37 4.80 6.16
C GLU A 192 -13.80 5.19 5.80
N GLU A 193 -14.02 5.82 4.64
CA GLU A 193 -15.37 6.14 4.14
C GLU A 193 -16.19 4.87 3.85
N LYS A 194 -15.55 3.84 3.31
CA LYS A 194 -16.24 2.60 2.90
C LYS A 194 -16.58 1.67 4.07
N PHE A 195 -15.66 1.50 5.01
CA PHE A 195 -15.74 0.48 6.05
C PHE A 195 -16.04 1.05 7.45
N GLY A 196 -15.82 2.35 7.65
CA GLY A 196 -15.81 2.95 8.98
C GLY A 196 -14.53 2.62 9.76
N ILE A 197 -14.31 3.32 10.87
CA ILE A 197 -13.11 3.21 11.72
C ILE A 197 -13.39 2.60 13.10
N ASP A 198 -14.64 2.22 13.33
CA ASP A 198 -15.07 1.63 14.60
C ASP A 198 -14.54 0.19 14.73
N SER A 199 -14.43 -0.26 15.98
CA SER A 199 -14.07 -1.64 16.27
C SER A 199 -15.12 -2.61 15.73
N VAL A 200 -14.65 -3.64 15.04
CA VAL A 200 -15.43 -4.70 14.40
C VAL A 200 -15.24 -5.99 15.21
N GLY A 201 -16.31 -6.49 15.81
CA GLY A 201 -16.26 -7.71 16.62
C GLY A 201 -16.11 -9.01 15.81
N ASP A 202 -16.63 -9.04 14.58
CA ASP A 202 -16.49 -10.16 13.65
C ASP A 202 -16.32 -9.62 12.22
N ALA A 203 -15.16 -9.87 11.63
CA ALA A 203 -14.82 -9.51 10.26
C ALA A 203 -14.64 -10.73 9.35
N SER A 204 -15.14 -11.91 9.75
CA SER A 204 -14.97 -13.16 9.00
C SER A 204 -15.58 -13.10 7.60
N ASP A 205 -16.68 -12.36 7.41
CA ASP A 205 -17.31 -12.16 6.09
C ASP A 205 -16.44 -11.35 5.11
N VAL A 206 -15.44 -10.62 5.62
CA VAL A 206 -14.46 -9.88 4.81
C VAL A 206 -13.43 -10.83 4.21
N TRP A 207 -13.23 -11.99 4.85
CA TRP A 207 -12.27 -12.97 4.38
C TRP A 207 -12.83 -13.61 3.11
N VAL A 208 -12.39 -13.09 1.98
CA VAL A 208 -12.56 -13.73 0.68
C VAL A 208 -11.54 -14.87 0.61
N SER A 209 -11.72 -15.85 1.50
CA SER A 209 -11.12 -17.16 1.35
C SER A 209 -11.62 -17.70 0.02
N MET A 210 -10.68 -17.99 -0.89
CA MET A 210 -10.93 -18.63 -2.19
C MET A 210 -11.43 -20.06 -1.93
N SER A 211 -12.66 -20.17 -1.44
CA SER A 211 -13.36 -21.40 -1.14
C SER A 211 -13.50 -22.22 -2.41
N GLU A 212 -12.73 -23.32 -2.48
CA GLU A 212 -12.74 -24.48 -3.39
C GLU A 212 -12.89 -24.26 -4.91
N LYS A 213 -13.70 -23.33 -5.40
CA LYS A 213 -13.97 -23.07 -6.83
C LYS A 213 -12.87 -22.29 -7.56
N HIS A 214 -11.94 -21.67 -6.84
CA HIS A 214 -10.82 -20.93 -7.44
C HIS A 214 -9.45 -21.31 -6.85
N ALA A 215 -9.38 -22.41 -6.11
CA ALA A 215 -8.14 -22.92 -5.52
C ALA A 215 -7.04 -23.15 -6.58
N ASP A 216 -7.40 -23.54 -7.81
CA ASP A 216 -6.45 -23.74 -8.90
C ASP A 216 -5.88 -22.42 -9.44
N LYS A 217 -6.69 -21.35 -9.48
CA LYS A 217 -6.23 -20.01 -9.85
C LYS A 217 -5.39 -19.39 -8.74
N ALA A 218 -5.78 -19.59 -7.48
CA ALA A 218 -4.97 -19.22 -6.34
C ALA A 218 -3.64 -19.98 -6.34
N ASN A 219 -3.66 -21.30 -6.58
CA ASN A 219 -2.45 -22.09 -6.72
C ASN A 219 -1.61 -21.65 -7.92
N GLN A 220 -2.19 -21.33 -9.09
CA GLN A 220 -1.44 -20.80 -10.23
C GLN A 220 -0.82 -19.42 -9.92
N MET A 221 -1.56 -18.57 -9.21
CA MET A 221 -1.06 -17.30 -8.71
C MET A 221 0.05 -17.52 -7.68
N ILE A 222 -0.02 -18.57 -6.83
CA ILE A 222 0.93 -18.96 -5.76
C ILE A 222 2.16 -19.73 -6.27
N SER A 223 2.02 -20.50 -7.37
CA SER A 223 3.02 -21.47 -7.86
C SER A 223 3.73 -21.05 -9.15
N GLY A 224 3.59 -19.79 -9.57
CA GLY A 224 4.48 -19.18 -10.57
C GLY A 224 4.34 -19.75 -11.99
N GLY A 225 3.12 -19.85 -12.52
CA GLY A 225 2.87 -20.29 -13.91
C GLY A 225 2.25 -19.18 -14.77
N GLU A 226 3.00 -18.76 -15.81
CA GLU A 226 2.77 -17.64 -16.75
C GLU A 226 2.79 -16.23 -16.14
N GLY A 227 4.01 -15.70 -15.97
CA GLY A 227 4.26 -14.34 -15.47
C GLY A 227 4.55 -14.34 -13.98
N TRP A 228 5.83 -14.57 -13.64
CA TRP A 228 6.38 -14.75 -12.30
C TRP A 228 5.66 -13.95 -11.19
N ARG A 229 4.93 -14.66 -10.32
CA ARG A 229 4.60 -14.24 -8.95
C ARG A 229 5.34 -15.18 -8.02
N VAL A 230 6.32 -14.68 -7.28
CA VAL A 230 7.08 -15.45 -6.27
C VAL A 230 6.64 -14.95 -4.91
N PHE A 231 6.27 -15.87 -4.02
CA PHE A 231 5.81 -15.64 -2.64
C PHE A 231 6.94 -15.91 -1.65
#